data_AF-A0A0W1AXL6-F1
#
_entry.id   AF-A0A0W1AXL6-F1
#
_cell.length_a   1.000
_cell.length_b   1.000
_cell.length_c   1.000
_cell.angle_alpha   90.00
_cell.angle_beta   90.00
_cell.angle_gamma   90.00
#
_symmetry.space_group_name_H-M   'P 1'
#
loop_
_entity.id
_entity.type
_entity.pdbx_description
1 polymer ?
#
loop_
_entity_poly.entity_id
_entity_poly.type
_entity_poly.pdbx_seq_one_letter_code
_entity_poly.pdbx_strand_id
1 'polypeptide(L)' 'MEKGVEIRFGDYDQPATLIQAFSGVAELLFISSSHPDDNVRLNQHSEVIHAALKAGVNH' A
#
# COMPACT_ATOMS: atom_id res chain seq x y z
N MET A 1 -12.23 17.21 15.65
CA MET A 1 -12.57 15.82 16.00
C MET A 1 -11.54 14.93 15.32
N GLU A 2 -10.62 14.34 16.09
CA GLU A 2 -9.78 13.25 15.57
C GLU A 2 -10.68 12.03 15.38
N LYS A 3 -10.76 11.51 14.15
CA LYS A 3 -11.71 10.44 13.79
C LYS A 3 -11.25 9.04 14.25
N GLY A 4 -10.29 8.94 15.16
CA GLY A 4 -9.73 7.64 15.59
C GLY A 4 -8.99 6.90 14.47
N VAL A 5 -8.50 7.62 13.46
CA VAL A 5 -7.80 7.06 12.30
C VAL A 5 -6.34 7.52 12.33
N GLU A 6 -5.42 6.58 12.20
CA GLU A 6 -4.00 6.85 11.97
C GLU A 6 -3.76 7.12 10.48
N ILE A 7 -3.01 8.19 10.16
CA ILE A 7 -2.65 8.52 8.78
C ILE A 7 -1.16 8.19 8.59
N ARG A 8 -0.86 7.37 7.59
CA ARG A 8 0.51 6.99 7.21
C ARG A 8 0.76 7.37 5.76
N PHE A 9 1.97 7.85 5.47
CA PHE A 9 2.36 8.16 4.10
C PHE A 9 2.69 6.87 3.35
N GLY A 10 2.15 6.73 2.15
CA GLY A 10 2.46 5.64 1.22
C GLY A 10 2.29 6.13 -0.21
N ASP A 11 3.26 5.77 -1.06
CA ASP A 11 3.31 6.10 -2.47
C ASP A 11 3.60 4.82 -3.26
N TYR A 12 2.75 4.50 -4.24
CA TYR A 12 2.87 3.29 -5.04
C TYR A 12 4.13 3.26 -5.90
N ASP A 13 4.70 4.43 -6.21
CA ASP A 13 5.94 4.55 -6.98
C ASP A 13 7.19 4.56 -6.07
N GLN A 14 7.01 4.51 -4.74
CA GLN A 14 8.08 4.44 -3.75
C GLN A 14 7.86 3.27 -2.77
N PRO A 15 8.23 2.03 -3.13
CA PRO A 15 7.88 0.82 -2.38
C PRO A 15 8.31 0.80 -0.91
N ALA A 16 9.41 1.48 -0.58
CA ALA A 16 9.88 1.59 0.81
C ALA A 16 8.85 2.28 1.73
N THR A 17 8.08 3.23 1.18
CA THR A 17 7.04 3.97 1.90
C THR A 17 5.85 3.06 2.22
N LEU A 18 5.51 2.14 1.32
CA LEU A 18 4.43 1.16 1.51
C LEU A 18 4.76 0.19 2.65
N ILE A 19 5.99 -0.32 2.71
CA ILE A 19 6.43 -1.23 3.78
C ILE A 19 6.28 -0.54 5.14
N GLN A 20 6.70 0.71 5.24
CA GLN A 20 6.56 1.49 6.47
C GLN A 20 5.08 1.74 6.80
N ALA A 21 4.26 2.09 5.81
CA ALA A 21 2.84 2.32 6.00
C ALA A 21 2.09 1.06 6.47
N PHE A 22 2.48 -0.11 5.97
CA PHE A 22 1.81 -1.38 6.27
C PHE A 22 2.27 -2.05 7.57
N SER A 23 3.30 -1.52 8.24
CA SER A 23 3.81 -2.12 9.48
C SER A 23 2.72 -2.25 10.55
N GLY A 24 2.50 -3.47 11.04
CA GLY A 24 1.47 -3.76 12.06
C GLY A 24 0.02 -3.75 11.57
N VAL A 25 -0.20 -3.64 10.25
CA VAL A 25 -1.53 -3.81 9.64
C VAL A 25 -1.88 -5.29 9.57
N ALA A 26 -3.08 -5.66 10.03
CA ALA A 26 -3.57 -7.04 9.96
C ALA A 26 -4.26 -7.36 8.62
N GLU A 27 -4.99 -6.38 8.07
CA GLU A 27 -5.80 -6.48 6.86
C GLU A 27 -5.62 -5.24 5.99
N LEU A 28 -5.34 -5.42 4.70
CA LEU A 28 -5.09 -4.36 3.73
C LEU A 28 -6.15 -4.31 2.64
N LEU A 29 -6.96 -3.25 2.63
CA LEU A 29 -7.77 -2.89 1.47
C LEU A 29 -6.95 -2.01 0.52
N PHE A 30 -6.54 -2.58 -0.61
CA PHE A 30 -5.85 -1.86 -1.67
C PHE A 30 -6.85 -1.33 -2.72
N ILE A 31 -6.78 -0.03 -3.01
CA ILE A 31 -7.54 0.61 -4.08
C ILE A 31 -6.58 0.95 -5.21
N SER A 32 -6.82 0.40 -6.41
CA SER A 32 -5.99 0.68 -7.57
C SER A 32 -5.89 2.17 -7.88
N SER A 33 -4.71 2.62 -8.31
CA SER A 33 -4.54 3.98 -8.81
C SER A 33 -5.37 4.22 -10.08
N SER A 34 -5.68 5.49 -10.32
CA SER A 34 -6.35 5.95 -11.55
C SER A 34 -5.37 6.22 -12.70
N HIS A 35 -4.16 5.64 -12.66
CA HIS A 35 -3.15 5.89 -13.67
C HIS A 35 -3.62 5.36 -15.05
N PRO A 36 -3.49 6.13 -16.15
CA PRO A 36 -4.05 5.73 -17.45
C PRO A 36 -3.27 4.60 -18.15
N ASP A 37 -2.00 4.41 -17.78
CA ASP A 37 -1.15 3.33 -18.30
C ASP A 37 -1.30 2.06 -17.44
N ASP A 38 -1.77 0.98 -18.05
CA ASP A 38 -1.96 -0.32 -17.40
C ASP A 38 -0.66 -0.97 -16.95
N ASN A 39 0.48 -0.73 -17.62
CA ASN A 39 1.76 -1.27 -17.18
C ASN A 39 2.20 -0.63 -15.86
N VAL A 40 1.98 0.68 -15.72
CA VAL A 40 2.26 1.38 -14.45
C VAL A 40 1.36 0.83 -13.35
N ARG A 41 0.06 0.67 -13.61
CA ARG A 41 -0.87 0.09 -12.64
C ARG A 41 -0.46 -1.33 -12.24
N LEU A 42 -0.05 -2.16 -13.20
CA LEU A 42 0.40 -3.52 -12.93
C LEU A 42 1.64 -3.55 -12.02
N ASN A 43 2.61 -2.68 -12.29
CA ASN A 43 3.80 -2.55 -11.43
C ASN A 43 3.41 -2.10 -10.01
N GLN A 44 2.55 -1.08 -9.89
CA GLN A 44 2.07 -0.60 -8.59
C GLN A 44 1.33 -1.69 -7.80
N HIS A 45 0.50 -2.50 -8.46
CA HIS A 45 -0.15 -3.65 -7.84
C HIS A 45 0.87 -4.65 -7.28
N SER A 46 1.91 -4.97 -8.05
CA SER A 46 2.98 -5.86 -7.61
C SER A 46 3.72 -5.31 -6.40
N GLU A 47 4.03 -4.01 -6.39
CA GLU A 47 4.73 -3.36 -5.27
C GLU A 47 3.88 -3.35 -3.99
N VAL A 48 2.56 -3.16 -4.11
CA VAL A 48 1.63 -3.28 -2.97
C VAL A 48 1.65 -4.69 -2.39
N ILE A 49 1.57 -5.73 -3.23
CA ILE A 49 1.61 -7.13 -2.77
C ILE A 49 2.95 -7.43 -2.10
N HIS A 50 4.07 -7.03 -2.70
CA HIS A 50 5.40 -7.22 -2.12
C HIS A 50 5.56 -6.51 -0.77
N ALA A 51 5.07 -5.27 -0.65
CA ALA A 51 5.12 -4.53 0.59
C ALA A 51 4.25 -5.17 1.68
N ALA A 52 3.05 -5.64 1.33
CA ALA A 52 2.14 -6.33 2.25
C ALA A 52 2.79 -7.61 2.80
N LEU A 53 3.38 -8.42 1.93
CA LEU A 53 4.13 -9.63 2.32
C LEU A 53 5.31 -9.29 3.25
N LYS A 54 6.11 -8.28 2.92
CA LYS A 54 7.26 -7.85 3.74
C LYS A 54 6.83 -7.30 5.10
N ALA A 55 5.69 -6.62 5.17
CA ALA A 55 5.15 -6.06 6.41
C ALA A 55 4.40 -7.09 7.26
N GLY A 56 4.16 -8.31 6.74
CA GLY A 56 3.46 -9.38 7.45
C GLY A 56 1.94 -9.19 7.51
N VAL A 57 1.36 -8.51 6.52
CA VAL A 57 -0.11 -8.38 6.39
C VAL A 57 -0.69 -9.75 6.04
N ASN A 58 -1.78 -10.14 6.71
CA ASN A 58 -2.34 -11.49 6.59
C ASN A 58 -3.60 -11.57 5.72
N HIS A 59 -4.30 -10.45 5.50
CA HIS A 59 -5.52 -10.38 4.70
C HIS A 59 -5.49 -9.19 3.74
#